data_AF-A0A2V3JCE2-F1
#
_entry.id   AF-A0A2V3JCE2-F1
#
_cell.length_a   1.000
_cell.length_b   1.000
_cell.length_c   1.000
_cell.angle_alpha   90.00
_cell.angle_beta   90.00
_cell.angle_gamma   90.00
#
_symmetry.space_group_name_H-M   'P 1'
#
loop_
_entity.id
_entity.type
_entity.pdbx_description
1 polymer ?
#
loop_
_entity_poly.entity_id
_entity_poly.type
_entity_poly.pdbx_seq_one_letter_code
_entity_poly.pdbx_strand_id
1 'polypeptide(L)'
;MLLFKALSSRTRIEMLKLLMNDSYHISGLAKALGISVPVAAKHTRILEEAGLIESKKYGKTQVLNVKRERLYQALDAFSERHEIEVSEGASILEVLKAVAGVKIKKMGDKEFLVSIDGEKGFYIYEVDGKLPDIPINEYKVAGGEEIEIKRLVPVLKKKVKVKVNVNVKNKDKEC
;
A
#
# COMPACT_ATOMS: atom_id res chain seq x y z
N MET A 1 26.98 -1.13 -4.52
CA MET A 1 25.54 -1.41 -4.74
C MET A 1 25.08 -2.56 -3.82
N LEU A 2 24.72 -2.27 -2.55
CA LEU A 2 24.43 -3.30 -1.53
C LEU A 2 23.03 -3.91 -1.68
N LEU A 3 22.05 -3.14 -2.17
CA LEU A 3 20.67 -3.56 -2.32
C LEU A 3 20.50 -4.78 -3.25
N PHE A 4 20.87 -4.66 -4.53
CA PHE A 4 20.70 -5.78 -5.48
C PHE A 4 21.55 -6.99 -5.11
N LYS A 5 22.72 -6.78 -4.50
CA LYS A 5 23.52 -7.87 -3.94
C LYS A 5 22.78 -8.56 -2.79
N ALA A 6 22.09 -7.83 -1.93
CA ALA A 6 21.25 -8.42 -0.88
C ALA A 6 20.01 -9.12 -1.46
N LEU A 7 19.43 -8.62 -2.53
CA LEU A 7 18.26 -9.25 -3.17
C LEU A 7 18.60 -10.42 -4.09
N SER A 8 19.85 -10.58 -4.54
CA SER A 8 20.24 -11.66 -5.48
C SER A 8 20.21 -13.08 -4.93
N SER A 9 19.83 -13.29 -3.66
CA SER A 9 19.71 -14.63 -3.06
C SER A 9 18.26 -14.98 -2.80
N ARG A 10 17.84 -16.12 -3.34
CA ARG A 10 16.52 -16.70 -3.09
C ARG A 10 16.22 -16.82 -1.59
N THR A 11 17.15 -17.30 -0.77
CA THR A 11 16.98 -17.42 0.68
C THR A 11 16.73 -16.07 1.36
N ARG A 12 17.41 -15.00 0.91
CA ARG A 12 17.20 -13.65 1.46
C ARG A 12 15.86 -13.06 1.02
N ILE A 13 15.42 -13.34 -0.21
CA ILE A 13 14.06 -12.99 -0.67
C ILE A 13 13.01 -13.69 0.19
N GLU A 14 13.15 -15.00 0.43
CA GLU A 14 12.21 -15.74 1.29
C GLU A 14 12.23 -15.24 2.75
N MET A 15 13.39 -14.87 3.30
CA MET A 15 13.47 -14.19 4.61
C MET A 15 12.67 -12.91 4.64
N LEU A 16 12.82 -12.05 3.62
CA LEU A 16 12.09 -10.79 3.55
C LEU A 16 10.58 -11.03 3.45
N LYS A 17 10.13 -12.01 2.67
CA LYS A 17 8.70 -12.39 2.58
C LYS A 17 8.13 -12.78 3.94
N LEU A 18 8.86 -13.58 4.72
CA LEU A 18 8.46 -13.94 6.08
C LEU A 18 8.40 -12.70 6.99
N LEU A 19 9.45 -11.88 6.96
CA LEU A 19 9.56 -10.65 7.77
C LEU A 19 8.59 -9.54 7.37
N MET A 20 8.04 -9.58 6.15
CA MET A 20 6.97 -8.67 5.72
C MET A 20 5.64 -8.98 6.41
N ASN A 21 5.39 -10.25 6.74
CA ASN A 21 4.16 -10.69 7.40
C ASN A 21 4.22 -10.49 8.91
N ASP A 22 5.35 -10.81 9.54
CA ASP A 22 5.52 -10.69 10.99
C ASP A 22 6.99 -10.52 11.38
N SER A 23 7.25 -10.14 12.62
CA SER A 23 8.57 -10.11 13.23
C SER A 23 9.04 -11.53 13.60
N TYR A 24 10.34 -11.80 13.46
CA TYR A 24 10.89 -13.12 13.78
C TYR A 24 12.10 -13.02 14.70
N HIS A 25 12.20 -13.95 15.63
CA HIS A 25 13.50 -14.29 16.21
C HIS A 25 14.37 -15.01 15.18
N ILE A 26 15.68 -14.82 15.27
CA ILE A 26 16.64 -15.43 14.33
C ILE A 26 16.53 -16.96 14.25
N SER A 27 16.30 -17.63 15.39
CA SER A 27 16.08 -19.07 15.47
C SER A 27 14.76 -19.50 14.86
N GLY A 28 13.70 -18.71 15.04
CA GLY A 28 12.40 -18.92 14.41
C GLY A 28 12.49 -18.79 12.88
N LEU A 29 13.22 -17.77 12.40
CA LEU A 29 13.44 -17.55 10.97
C LEU A 29 14.26 -18.69 10.35
N ALA A 30 15.31 -19.15 11.04
CA ALA A 30 16.10 -20.30 10.63
C ALA A 30 15.24 -21.57 10.50
N LYS A 31 14.39 -21.84 11.49
CA LYS A 31 13.45 -22.96 11.49
C LYS A 31 12.44 -22.88 10.35
N ALA A 32 11.84 -21.70 10.13
CA ALA A 32 10.85 -21.49 9.08
C ALA A 32 11.43 -21.72 7.67
N LEU A 33 12.72 -21.45 7.49
CA LEU A 33 13.42 -21.61 6.21
C LEU A 33 14.16 -22.94 6.06
N GLY A 34 14.16 -23.79 7.10
CA GLY A 34 14.88 -25.07 7.08
C GLY A 34 16.41 -24.92 6.99
N ILE A 35 16.97 -23.83 7.54
CA ILE A 35 18.41 -23.55 7.53
C ILE A 35 18.98 -23.50 8.95
N SER A 36 20.30 -23.58 9.08
CA SER A 36 20.96 -23.44 10.37
C SER A 36 20.94 -21.98 10.87
N VAL A 37 20.94 -21.80 12.19
CA VAL A 37 20.97 -20.48 12.83
C VAL A 37 22.18 -19.63 12.38
N PRO A 38 23.41 -20.18 12.24
CA PRO A 38 24.54 -19.40 11.72
C PRO A 38 24.34 -18.93 10.27
N VAL A 39 23.73 -19.76 9.43
CA VAL A 39 23.41 -19.38 8.04
C VAL A 39 22.35 -18.29 8.02
N ALA A 40 21.32 -18.41 8.87
CA ALA A 40 20.33 -17.35 9.05
C ALA A 40 20.98 -16.03 9.50
N ALA A 41 21.88 -16.07 10.49
CA ALA A 41 22.62 -14.91 10.97
C ALA A 41 23.47 -14.22 9.90
N LYS A 42 24.11 -15.00 9.04
CA LYS A 42 24.86 -14.47 7.90
C LYS A 42 23.93 -13.73 6.93
N HIS A 43 22.78 -14.30 6.61
CA HIS A 43 21.81 -13.68 5.71
C HIS A 43 21.19 -12.42 6.31
N THR A 44 20.82 -12.43 7.59
CA THR A 44 20.24 -11.27 8.27
C THR A 44 21.23 -10.12 8.34
N ARG A 45 22.50 -10.40 8.60
CA ARG A 45 23.55 -9.35 8.60
C ARG A 45 23.68 -8.67 7.24
N ILE A 46 23.66 -9.43 6.14
CA ILE A 46 23.69 -8.86 4.78
C ILE A 46 22.45 -7.99 4.52
N LEU A 47 21.28 -8.42 4.99
CA LEU A 47 20.03 -7.65 4.86
C LEU A 47 20.04 -6.38 5.73
N GLU A 48 20.62 -6.43 6.93
CA GLU A 48 20.82 -5.26 7.80
C GLU A 48 21.80 -4.26 7.19
N GLU A 49 22.94 -4.72 6.67
CA GLU A 49 23.94 -3.89 5.98
C GLU A 49 23.36 -3.23 4.73
N ALA A 50 22.41 -3.88 4.05
CA ALA A 50 21.65 -3.30 2.95
C ALA A 50 20.51 -2.37 3.40
N GLY A 51 20.27 -2.23 4.70
CA GLY A 51 19.21 -1.39 5.27
C GLY A 51 17.80 -1.93 5.09
N LEU A 52 17.64 -3.19 4.68
CA LEU A 52 16.34 -3.81 4.38
C LEU A 52 15.63 -4.32 5.63
N ILE A 53 16.37 -4.63 6.69
CA ILE A 53 15.82 -5.09 7.96
C ILE A 53 16.49 -4.33 9.11
N GLU A 54 15.85 -4.38 10.28
CA GLU A 54 16.43 -3.99 11.56
C GLU A 54 16.31 -5.12 12.58
N SER A 55 17.21 -5.11 13.55
CA SER A 55 17.06 -5.93 14.74
C SER A 55 16.90 -5.09 16.00
N LYS A 56 16.02 -5.54 16.88
CA LYS A 56 15.84 -5.00 18.24
C LYS A 56 16.11 -6.11 19.25
N LYS A 57 16.93 -5.79 20.25
CA LYS A 57 17.21 -6.70 21.37
C LYS A 57 16.10 -6.57 22.41
N TYR A 58 15.47 -7.70 22.73
CA TYR A 58 14.51 -7.85 23.82
C TYR A 58 15.10 -8.83 24.84
N GLY A 59 15.75 -8.28 25.87
CA GLY A 59 16.49 -9.08 26.85
C GLY A 59 17.61 -9.90 26.20
N LYS A 60 17.50 -11.23 26.26
CA LYS A 60 18.47 -12.16 25.64
C LYS A 60 18.17 -12.48 24.18
N THR A 61 17.03 -12.03 23.64
CA THR A 61 16.57 -12.44 22.31
C THR A 61 16.60 -11.28 21.33
N GLN A 62 16.99 -11.55 20.09
CA GLN A 62 16.99 -10.60 18.99
C GLN A 62 15.75 -10.82 18.13
N VAL A 63 14.96 -9.78 17.91
CA VAL A 63 13.79 -9.77 17.02
C VAL A 63 14.15 -8.99 15.77
N LEU A 64 13.84 -9.55 14.61
CA LEU A 64 14.10 -9.01 13.28
C LEU A 64 12.79 -8.45 12.70
N ASN A 65 12.87 -7.27 12.09
CA ASN A 65 11.76 -6.60 11.40
C ASN A 65 12.23 -6.08 10.04
N VAL A 66 11.34 -6.08 9.05
CA VAL A 66 11.64 -5.44 7.75
C VAL A 66 11.45 -3.93 7.84
N LYS A 67 12.32 -3.16 7.17
CA LYS A 67 12.14 -1.72 6.95
C LYS A 67 11.34 -1.50 5.67
N ARG A 68 10.01 -1.52 5.77
CA ARG A 68 9.10 -1.48 4.61
C ARG A 68 9.33 -0.22 3.76
N GLU A 69 9.58 0.90 4.41
CA GLU A 69 9.80 2.20 3.79
C GLU A 69 11.02 2.16 2.87
N ARG A 70 12.10 1.48 3.29
CA ARG A 70 13.30 1.30 2.46
C ARG A 70 13.05 0.43 1.23
N LEU A 71 12.19 -0.57 1.37
CA LEU A 71 11.81 -1.42 0.24
C LEU A 71 10.98 -0.64 -0.77
N TYR A 72 10.02 0.16 -0.31
CA TYR A 72 9.20 1.00 -1.20
C TYR A 72 10.02 2.10 -1.89
N GLN A 73 10.89 2.79 -1.16
CA GLN A 73 11.83 3.77 -1.76
C GLN A 73 12.70 3.14 -2.85
N ALA A 74 13.15 1.90 -2.65
CA ALA A 74 13.95 1.19 -3.64
C ALA A 74 13.15 0.82 -4.90
N LEU A 75 11.86 0.53 -4.74
CA LEU A 75 10.95 0.25 -5.86
C LEU A 75 10.56 1.53 -6.59
N ASP A 76 10.50 2.67 -5.89
CA ASP A 76 10.12 3.95 -6.48
C ASP A 76 11.06 4.41 -7.60
N ALA A 77 12.34 4.07 -7.50
CA ALA A 77 13.32 4.29 -8.58
C ALA A 77 12.97 3.59 -9.90
N PHE A 78 12.04 2.63 -9.88
CA PHE A 78 11.54 1.88 -11.03
C PHE A 78 10.09 2.21 -11.39
N SER A 79 9.44 3.14 -10.67
CA SER A 79 8.08 3.57 -10.95
C SER A 79 8.03 4.32 -12.29
N GLU A 80 6.99 4.06 -13.08
CA GLU A 80 6.71 4.83 -14.28
C GLU A 80 6.25 6.24 -13.88
N ARG A 81 6.86 7.26 -14.49
CA ARG A 81 6.45 8.66 -14.33
C ARG A 81 5.76 9.12 -15.60
N HIS A 82 4.60 9.74 -15.43
CA HIS A 82 3.85 10.35 -16.51
C HIS A 82 3.83 11.85 -16.29
N GLU A 83 4.35 12.60 -17.26
CA GLU A 83 4.14 14.04 -17.35
C GLU A 83 2.97 14.28 -18.30
N ILE A 84 1.99 15.06 -17.85
CA ILE A 84 0.81 15.40 -18.63
C ILE A 84 0.51 16.89 -18.50
N GLU A 85 0.22 17.53 -19.63
CA GLU A 85 -0.22 18.92 -19.68
C GLU A 85 -1.74 18.97 -19.59
N VAL A 86 -2.27 19.77 -18.66
CA VAL A 86 -3.72 19.96 -18.50
C VAL A 86 -4.08 21.44 -18.48
N SER A 87 -5.29 21.74 -18.94
CA SER A 87 -5.82 23.11 -18.94
C SER A 87 -6.09 23.59 -17.50
N GLU A 88 -5.99 24.90 -17.28
CA GLU A 88 -6.28 25.51 -15.98
C GLU A 88 -7.71 25.19 -15.52
N GLY A 89 -7.85 24.74 -14.27
CA GLY A 89 -9.13 24.32 -13.70
C GLY A 89 -9.55 22.87 -14.01
N ALA A 90 -8.71 22.08 -14.68
CA ALA A 90 -8.94 20.65 -14.90
C ALA A 90 -9.12 19.91 -13.56
N SER A 91 -10.09 19.01 -13.54
CA SER A 91 -10.31 18.13 -12.40
C SER A 91 -9.23 17.05 -12.38
N ILE A 92 -8.85 16.61 -11.18
CA ILE A 92 -7.86 15.57 -11.03
C ILE A 92 -8.34 14.23 -11.65
N LEU A 93 -9.65 14.02 -11.79
CA LEU A 93 -10.19 12.86 -12.51
C LEU A 93 -9.87 12.92 -14.01
N GLU A 94 -9.82 14.10 -14.61
CA GLU A 94 -9.41 14.29 -16.01
C GLU A 94 -7.91 14.05 -16.16
N VAL A 95 -7.11 14.55 -15.21
CA VAL A 95 -5.66 14.26 -15.08
C VAL A 95 -5.43 12.74 -15.05
N LEU A 96 -6.18 12.02 -14.21
CA LEU A 96 -6.04 10.57 -14.08
C LEU A 96 -6.58 9.76 -15.26
N LYS A 97 -7.58 10.26 -15.99
CA LYS A 97 -8.04 9.63 -17.25
C LYS A 97 -6.99 9.70 -18.36
N ALA A 98 -6.14 10.74 -18.34
CA ALA A 98 -5.09 10.93 -19.34
C ALA A 98 -3.88 10.01 -19.10
N VAL A 99 -3.71 9.48 -17.88
CA VAL A 99 -2.69 8.48 -17.55
C VAL A 99 -3.16 7.09 -18.01
N ALA A 100 -2.33 6.40 -18.80
CA ALA A 100 -2.64 5.06 -19.30
C ALA A 100 -2.95 4.10 -18.14
N GLY A 101 -4.00 3.27 -18.29
CA GLY A 101 -4.32 2.20 -17.33
C GLY A 101 -5.37 2.52 -16.26
N VAL A 102 -5.73 3.79 -16.07
CA VAL A 102 -6.78 4.16 -15.10
C VAL A 102 -8.18 3.90 -15.66
N LYS A 103 -8.96 3.00 -15.04
CA LYS A 103 -10.41 2.84 -15.33
C LYS A 103 -11.25 3.31 -14.14
N ILE A 104 -12.04 4.34 -14.41
CA ILE A 104 -13.02 4.89 -13.47
C ILE A 104 -14.38 4.24 -13.74
N LYS A 105 -15.09 3.84 -12.68
CA LYS A 105 -16.46 3.34 -12.81
C LYS A 105 -17.40 4.23 -12.01
N LYS A 106 -18.42 4.77 -12.69
CA LYS A 106 -19.44 5.62 -12.09
C LYS A 106 -20.41 4.74 -11.28
N MET A 107 -20.59 5.04 -9.99
CA MET A 107 -21.65 4.46 -9.15
C MET A 107 -22.49 5.59 -8.56
N GLY A 108 -23.61 5.90 -9.22
CA GLY A 108 -24.48 7.03 -8.84
C GLY A 108 -23.81 8.38 -9.10
N ASP A 109 -23.96 9.30 -8.15
CA ASP A 109 -23.41 10.68 -8.24
C ASP A 109 -21.93 10.79 -7.81
N LYS A 110 -21.29 9.69 -7.45
CA LYS A 110 -19.89 9.67 -6.98
C LYS A 110 -19.01 8.84 -7.93
N GLU A 111 -17.95 9.45 -8.42
CA GLU A 111 -16.96 8.81 -9.28
C GLU A 111 -15.82 8.25 -8.43
N PHE A 112 -15.66 6.93 -8.43
CA PHE A 112 -14.59 6.24 -7.72
C PHE A 112 -13.54 5.73 -8.72
N LEU A 113 -12.26 5.88 -8.37
CA LEU A 113 -11.19 5.13 -9.02
C LEU A 113 -11.33 3.66 -8.63
N VAL A 114 -11.64 2.81 -9.62
CA VAL A 114 -11.90 1.39 -9.37
C VAL A 114 -10.72 0.52 -9.82
N SER A 115 -9.89 1.02 -10.75
CA SER A 115 -8.64 0.33 -11.12
C SER A 115 -7.59 1.24 -11.73
N ILE A 116 -6.32 0.95 -11.44
CA ILE A 116 -5.12 1.45 -12.13
C ILE A 116 -4.43 0.22 -12.73
N ASP A 117 -4.05 0.28 -14.01
CA ASP A 117 -3.45 -0.80 -14.80
C ASP A 117 -4.22 -2.13 -14.80
N GLY A 118 -5.54 -2.05 -14.68
CA GLY A 118 -6.41 -3.23 -14.62
C GLY A 118 -6.47 -3.92 -13.24
N GLU A 119 -5.71 -3.45 -12.26
CA GLU A 119 -5.83 -3.93 -10.88
C GLU A 119 -6.97 -3.22 -10.14
N LYS A 120 -7.93 -3.98 -9.61
CA LYS A 120 -9.03 -3.41 -8.82
C LYS A 120 -8.55 -3.05 -7.41
N GLY A 121 -8.91 -1.87 -6.93
CA GLY A 121 -8.49 -1.38 -5.61
C GLY A 121 -9.19 -0.10 -5.17
N PHE A 122 -9.09 0.23 -3.88
CA PHE A 122 -9.42 1.56 -3.37
C PHE A 122 -8.16 2.40 -3.39
N TYR A 123 -8.24 3.62 -3.91
CA TYR A 123 -7.10 4.53 -4.03
C TYR A 123 -7.39 5.83 -3.29
N ILE A 124 -6.38 6.35 -2.62
CA ILE A 124 -6.34 7.70 -2.04
C ILE A 124 -5.32 8.52 -2.82
N TYR A 125 -5.42 9.85 -2.74
CA TYR A 125 -4.46 10.74 -3.36
C TYR A 125 -3.88 11.68 -2.30
N GLU A 126 -2.63 12.06 -2.51
CA GLU A 126 -1.93 13.09 -1.76
C GLU A 126 -1.54 14.21 -2.74
N VAL A 127 -1.54 15.45 -2.25
CA VAL A 127 -1.08 16.62 -2.99
C VAL A 127 0.04 17.26 -2.19
N ASP A 128 1.22 17.40 -2.80
CA ASP A 128 2.46 17.85 -2.16
C ASP A 128 2.76 17.09 -0.84
N GLY A 129 2.51 15.78 -0.86
CA GLY A 129 2.69 14.87 0.29
C GLY A 129 1.66 15.00 1.41
N LYS A 130 0.53 15.69 1.19
CA LYS A 130 -0.58 15.82 2.15
C LYS A 130 -1.86 15.18 1.63
N LEU A 131 -2.56 14.46 2.50
CA LEU A 131 -3.90 13.93 2.22
C LEU A 131 -4.93 15.06 2.27
N PRO A 132 -5.63 15.38 1.17
CA PRO A 132 -6.70 16.37 1.19
C PRO A 132 -7.97 15.81 1.86
N ASP A 133 -8.72 16.69 2.53
CA ASP A 133 -10.00 16.34 3.17
C ASP A 133 -11.19 16.34 2.19
N ILE A 134 -10.93 16.67 0.92
CA ILE A 134 -11.95 16.68 -0.13
C ILE A 134 -11.88 15.43 -0.99
N PRO A 135 -13.00 14.95 -1.53
CA PRO A 135 -13.01 13.89 -2.53
C PRO A 135 -12.19 14.26 -3.77
N ILE A 136 -11.60 13.24 -4.40
CA ILE A 136 -10.74 13.40 -5.57
C ILE A 136 -11.44 14.14 -6.72
N ASN A 137 -12.74 13.92 -6.91
CA ASN A 137 -13.56 14.59 -7.93
C ASN A 137 -13.82 16.08 -7.66
N GLU A 138 -13.59 16.55 -6.44
CA GLU A 138 -13.82 17.94 -6.03
C GLU A 138 -12.51 18.75 -5.99
N TYR A 139 -11.35 18.08 -6.09
CA TYR A 139 -10.06 18.73 -6.13
C TYR A 139 -9.81 19.42 -7.48
N LYS A 140 -9.44 20.71 -7.42
CA LYS A 140 -9.05 21.51 -8.58
C LYS A 140 -7.57 21.84 -8.50
N VAL A 141 -6.83 21.50 -9.55
CA VAL A 141 -5.40 21.76 -9.64
C VAL A 141 -5.17 23.26 -9.80
N ALA A 142 -4.36 23.84 -8.91
CA ALA A 142 -4.04 25.27 -8.89
C ALA A 142 -2.71 25.59 -9.61
N GLY A 143 -1.85 24.59 -9.82
CA GLY A 143 -0.62 24.67 -10.63
C GLY A 143 0.66 24.39 -9.84
N GLY A 144 1.54 23.55 -10.41
CA GLY A 144 2.83 23.19 -9.81
C GLY A 144 2.77 22.14 -8.68
N GLU A 145 1.62 21.51 -8.49
CA GLU A 145 1.35 20.55 -7.41
C GLU A 145 1.76 19.13 -7.81
N GLU A 146 2.42 18.39 -6.92
CA GLU A 146 2.74 16.97 -7.10
C GLU A 146 1.62 16.09 -6.53
N ILE A 147 1.01 15.26 -7.36
CA ILE A 147 -0.12 14.40 -6.99
C ILE A 147 0.34 12.95 -6.94
N GLU A 148 0.29 12.33 -5.76
CA GLU A 148 0.65 10.92 -5.55
C GLU A 148 -0.61 10.08 -5.31
N ILE A 149 -0.80 8.99 -6.05
CA ILE A 149 -1.93 8.08 -5.82
C ILE A 149 -1.45 6.84 -5.06
N LYS A 150 -2.01 6.61 -3.88
CA LYS A 150 -1.70 5.42 -3.05
C LYS A 150 -2.87 4.45 -3.06
N ARG A 151 -2.56 3.17 -3.30
CA ARG A 151 -3.53 2.09 -3.14
C ARG A 151 -3.73 1.78 -1.66
N LEU A 152 -4.97 1.86 -1.19
CA LEU A 152 -5.35 1.38 0.13
C LEU A 152 -5.39 -0.15 0.15
N VAL A 153 -4.54 -0.72 1.00
CA VAL A 153 -4.62 -2.14 1.37
C VAL A 153 -5.32 -2.21 2.73
N PRO A 154 -6.50 -2.84 2.84
CA PRO A 154 -7.25 -2.88 4.09
C PRO A 154 -6.51 -3.72 5.14
N VAL A 155 -5.89 -3.05 6.12
CA VAL A 155 -5.14 -3.70 7.21
C VAL A 155 -6.08 -4.17 8.33
N LEU A 156 -7.16 -3.42 8.61
CA LEU A 156 -8.13 -3.72 9.66
C LEU A 156 -9.54 -3.67 9.10
N LYS A 157 -10.36 -4.69 9.41
CA LYS A 157 -11.75 -4.81 8.93
C LYS A 157 -12.71 -4.74 10.12
N LYS A 158 -13.65 -3.79 10.09
CA LYS A 158 -14.79 -3.76 11.03
C LYS A 158 -16.04 -4.24 10.32
N LYS A 159 -16.75 -5.19 10.93
CA LYS A 159 -18.05 -5.68 10.43
C LYS A 159 -19.16 -5.05 11.28
N VAL A 160 -20.12 -4.40 10.64
CA VAL A 160 -21.31 -3.84 11.29
C VAL A 160 -22.54 -4.50 10.67
N LYS A 161 -23.40 -5.08 11.51
CA LYS A 161 -24.69 -5.63 11.08
C LYS A 161 -25.76 -4.58 11.33
N VAL A 162 -26.25 -3.96 10.27
CA VAL A 162 -27.31 -2.94 10.32
C VAL A 162 -28.66 -3.63 10.22
N LYS A 163 -29.58 -3.32 11.14
CA LYS A 163 -31.01 -3.66 11.01
C LYS A 163 -31.77 -2.37 10.74
N VAL A 164 -32.51 -2.35 9.64
CA VAL A 164 -33.42 -1.26 9.32
C VAL A 164 -34.81 -1.66 9.83
N ASN A 165 -35.35 -0.91 10.78
CA ASN A 165 -36.75 -1.07 11.16
C ASN A 165 -37.62 -0.36 10.13
N VAL A 166 -38.18 -1.14 9.21
CA VAL A 166 -39.28 -0.65 8.37
C VAL A 166 -40.55 -0.75 9.21
N ASN A 167 -40.93 0.34 9.89
CA ASN A 167 -42.30 0.49 10.35
C ASN A 167 -43.17 0.70 9.12
N VAL A 168 -43.64 -0.40 8.52
CA VAL A 168 -44.72 -0.37 7.53
C VAL A 168 -45.99 0.00 8.29
N LYS A 169 -46.33 1.29 8.32
CA LYS A 169 -47.72 1.70 8.54
C LYS A 169 -48.49 1.39 7.26
N ASN A 170 -48.94 0.14 7.12
CA ASN A 170 -50.11 -0.17 6.32
C ASN A 170 -51.29 -0.34 7.29
N LYS A 171 -52.19 0.64 7.28
CA LYS A 171 -53.59 0.44 7.59
C LYS A 171 -54.40 1.12 6.49
N ASP A 172 -54.55 0.40 5.39
CA ASP A 172 -55.82 0.41 4.68
C ASP A 172 -56.51 -0.91 5.03
N LYS A 173 -57.67 -0.81 5.68
CA LYS A 173 -58.87 -1.62 5.41
C LYS A 173 -60.04 -1.21 6.31
N GLU A 174 -61.10 -0.83 5.61
CA GLU A 174 -62.51 -1.18 5.89
C GLU A 174 -63.20 -0.53 7.10
N CYS A 175 -63.84 0.62 6.86
CA CYS A 175 -65.31 0.76 6.76
C CYS A 175 -65.65 2.06 6.03
#